data_AF-R9QQX8-F1
#
_entry.id   AF-R9QQX8-F1
#
_cell.length_a   1.000
_cell.length_b   1.000
_cell.length_c   1.000
_cell.angle_alpha   90.00
_cell.angle_beta   90.00
_cell.angle_gamma   90.00
#
_symmetry.space_group_name_H-M   'P 1'
#
loop_
_entity.id
_entity.type
_entity.pdbx_description
1 polymer ?
#
loop_
_entity_poly.entity_id
_entity_poly.type
_entity_poly.pdbx_seq_one_letter_code
_entity_poly.pdbx_strand_id
1 'polypeptide(L)'
;MSPGVAERLYKVKFDPDTLAVNHEATAAARDAERKARIARGVPYAEFIKGWNKPTPPTHLQYFGCWGDDVAKLYMGSPDKFRDANAPRPNYMPHPKDVRIAELESRLLAMGAMGGEKQ
;
A
#
# COMPACT_ATOMS: atom_id res chain seq x y z
N MET A 1 20.58 15.89 -11.27
CA MET A 1 20.48 14.48 -10.79
C MET A 1 21.76 14.15 -10.03
N SER A 2 21.70 13.59 -8.82
CA SER A 2 22.91 13.26 -8.07
C SER A 2 23.57 11.96 -8.58
N PRO A 3 24.90 11.77 -8.40
CA PRO A 3 25.59 10.54 -8.77
C PRO A 3 24.96 9.28 -8.15
N GLY A 4 24.55 9.34 -6.88
CA GLY A 4 23.87 8.23 -6.20
C GLY A 4 22.51 7.87 -6.82
N VAL A 5 21.76 8.85 -7.35
CA VAL A 5 20.52 8.58 -8.09
C VAL A 5 20.81 7.95 -9.45
N ALA A 6 21.84 8.43 -10.15
CA ALA A 6 22.27 7.91 -11.44
C ALA A 6 22.72 6.44 -11.34
N GLU A 7 23.51 6.10 -10.31
CA GLU A 7 23.91 4.72 -10.03
C GLU A 7 22.73 3.82 -9.65
N ARG A 8 21.87 4.27 -8.73
CA ARG A 8 20.82 3.41 -8.19
C ARG A 8 19.73 3.10 -9.22
N LEU A 9 19.28 4.11 -9.97
CA LEU A 9 18.15 3.98 -10.89
C LEU A 9 18.59 3.59 -12.30
N TYR A 10 19.63 4.24 -12.83
CA TYR A 10 20.06 4.09 -14.23
C TYR A 10 21.26 3.16 -14.41
N LYS A 11 21.82 2.68 -13.29
CA LYS A 11 23.00 1.80 -13.25
C LYS A 11 24.23 2.41 -13.93
N VAL A 12 24.31 3.73 -13.96
CA VAL A 12 25.46 4.47 -14.50
C VAL A 12 26.53 4.54 -13.44
N LYS A 13 27.72 4.01 -13.71
CA LYS A 13 28.86 4.01 -12.81
C LYS A 13 29.78 5.18 -13.11
N PHE A 14 30.20 5.88 -12.06
CA PHE A 14 31.16 6.97 -12.15
C PHE A 14 32.49 6.56 -11.54
N ASP A 15 33.56 7.12 -12.07
CA ASP A 15 34.84 7.15 -11.39
C ASP A 15 34.76 8.13 -10.19
N PRO A 16 35.20 7.72 -8.98
CA PRO A 16 34.98 8.51 -7.77
C PRO A 16 35.81 9.80 -7.72
N ASP A 17 36.94 9.85 -8.43
CA ASP A 17 37.88 10.97 -8.38
C ASP A 17 37.60 11.99 -9.49
N THR A 18 37.23 11.50 -10.68
CA THR A 18 37.02 12.33 -11.88
C THR A 18 35.54 12.58 -12.19
N LEU A 19 34.63 11.81 -11.60
CA LEU A 19 33.20 11.79 -11.91
C LEU A 19 32.88 11.52 -13.39
N ALA A 20 33.85 10.95 -14.13
CA ALA A 20 33.64 10.50 -15.49
C ALA A 20 32.82 9.20 -15.49
N VAL A 21 32.04 8.96 -16.55
CA VAL A 21 31.28 7.72 -16.70
C VAL A 21 32.22 6.56 -17.02
N ASN A 22 32.17 5.52 -16.20
CA ASN A 22 32.80 4.24 -16.51
C ASN A 22 31.83 3.42 -17.39
N HIS A 23 32.10 3.39 -18.69
CA HIS A 23 31.23 2.75 -19.67
C HIS A 23 31.15 1.23 -19.50
N GLU A 24 32.27 0.56 -19.22
CA GLU A 24 32.32 -0.89 -19.03
C GLU A 24 31.56 -1.33 -17.77
N ALA A 25 31.84 -0.67 -16.64
CA ALA A 25 31.14 -0.94 -15.38
C ALA A 25 29.64 -0.61 -15.48
N THR A 26 29.28 0.42 -16.24
CA THR A 26 27.88 0.76 -16.53
C THR A 26 27.19 -0.34 -17.35
N ALA A 27 27.85 -0.88 -18.39
CA ALA A 27 27.30 -1.97 -19.19
C ALA A 27 27.07 -3.22 -18.34
N ALA A 28 28.08 -3.62 -17.56
CA ALA A 28 27.97 -4.76 -16.65
C ALA A 28 26.84 -4.57 -15.61
N ALA A 29 26.72 -3.38 -15.01
CA ALA A 29 25.68 -3.08 -14.04
C ALA A 29 24.27 -3.11 -14.65
N ARG A 30 24.11 -2.67 -15.91
CA ARG A 30 22.84 -2.73 -16.64
C ARG A 30 22.46 -4.16 -17.02
N ASP A 31 23.41 -4.98 -17.44
CA ASP A 31 23.17 -6.38 -17.75
C ASP A 31 22.81 -7.19 -16.51
N ALA A 32 23.50 -6.95 -15.40
CA ALA A 32 23.18 -7.55 -14.10
C ALA A 32 21.77 -7.14 -13.65
N GLU A 33 21.43 -5.84 -13.71
CA GLU A 33 20.09 -5.37 -13.37
C GLU A 33 19.02 -5.99 -14.26
N ARG A 34 19.25 -6.09 -15.58
CA ARG A 34 18.32 -6.74 -16.52
C ARG A 34 18.04 -8.19 -16.11
N LYS A 35 19.09 -8.98 -15.84
CA LYS A 35 18.96 -10.37 -15.35
C LYS A 35 18.19 -10.41 -14.03
N ALA A 36 18.50 -9.49 -13.10
CA ALA A 36 17.78 -9.38 -11.84
C ALA A 36 16.31 -9.00 -12.01
N ARG A 37 15.93 -8.20 -13.04
CA ARG A 37 14.53 -7.85 -13.33
C ARG A 37 13.76 -9.07 -13.81
N ILE A 38 14.37 -9.86 -14.69
CA ILE A 38 13.79 -11.09 -15.21
C ILE A 38 13.59 -12.08 -14.06
N ALA A 39 14.61 -12.26 -13.20
CA ALA A 39 14.55 -13.21 -12.09
C ALA A 39 13.46 -12.89 -11.05
N ARG A 40 13.23 -11.60 -10.75
CA ARG A 40 12.17 -11.18 -9.81
C ARG A 40 10.81 -10.90 -10.47
N GLY A 41 10.76 -10.93 -11.79
CA GLY A 41 9.54 -10.76 -12.55
C GLY A 41 8.65 -11.99 -12.39
N VAL A 42 7.35 -11.77 -12.26
CA VAL A 42 6.35 -12.83 -12.24
C VAL A 42 5.43 -12.67 -13.46
N PRO A 43 4.92 -13.77 -14.06
CA PRO A 43 3.93 -13.67 -15.12
C PRO A 43 2.73 -12.83 -14.68
N TYR A 44 2.17 -12.04 -15.60
CA TYR A 44 1.05 -11.13 -15.29
C TYR A 44 -0.14 -11.85 -14.62
N ALA A 45 -0.50 -13.03 -15.13
CA ALA A 45 -1.59 -13.84 -14.60
C ALA A 45 -1.34 -14.30 -13.15
N GLU A 46 -0.08 -14.50 -12.74
CA GLU A 46 0.27 -14.81 -11.35
C GLU A 46 0.33 -13.55 -10.49
N PHE A 47 0.87 -12.45 -11.03
CA PHE A 47 0.93 -11.16 -10.34
C PHE A 47 -0.46 -10.68 -9.91
N ILE A 48 -1.45 -10.74 -10.81
CA ILE A 48 -2.77 -10.16 -10.57
C ILE A 48 -3.54 -10.91 -9.47
N LYS A 49 -3.27 -12.22 -9.26
CA LYS A 49 -3.87 -13.00 -8.16
C LYS A 49 -3.49 -12.45 -6.78
N GLY A 50 -2.27 -11.93 -6.65
CA GLY A 50 -1.78 -11.33 -5.41
C GLY A 50 -2.12 -9.84 -5.29
N TRP A 51 -2.04 -9.13 -6.42
CA TRP A 51 -2.16 -7.67 -6.47
C TRP A 51 -3.61 -7.17 -6.41
N ASN A 52 -4.51 -7.77 -7.20
CA ASN A 52 -5.90 -7.34 -7.21
C ASN A 52 -6.64 -7.89 -5.98
N LYS A 53 -7.27 -7.01 -5.20
CA LYS A 53 -8.08 -7.38 -4.04
C LYS A 53 -9.54 -7.03 -4.31
N PRO A 54 -10.50 -7.85 -3.85
CA PRO A 54 -11.93 -7.58 -4.08
C PRO A 54 -12.43 -6.34 -3.32
N THR A 55 -11.72 -5.91 -2.29
CA THR A 55 -12.07 -4.78 -1.43
C THR A 55 -10.84 -3.90 -1.17
N PRO A 56 -11.04 -2.61 -0.83
CA PRO A 56 -9.95 -1.76 -0.39
C PRO A 56 -9.25 -2.34 0.85
N PRO A 57 -7.99 -1.94 1.13
CA PRO A 57 -7.28 -2.42 2.31
C PRO A 57 -7.85 -1.81 3.60
N THR A 58 -7.85 -2.60 4.68
CA THR A 58 -8.42 -2.20 5.99
C THR A 58 -7.65 -1.07 6.70
N HIS A 59 -6.36 -0.92 6.40
CA HIS A 59 -5.51 0.09 7.04
C HIS A 59 -5.64 1.49 6.42
N LEU A 60 -6.38 1.63 5.31
CA LEU A 60 -6.57 2.89 4.61
C LEU A 60 -8.06 3.26 4.62
N GLN A 61 -8.36 4.49 5.02
CA GLN A 61 -9.70 5.03 4.87
C GLN A 61 -9.98 5.28 3.38
N TYR A 62 -10.75 4.38 2.77
CA TYR A 62 -11.09 4.45 1.35
C TYR A 62 -12.53 4.93 1.13
N PHE A 63 -12.73 5.87 0.22
CA PHE A 63 -14.04 6.45 -0.10
C PHE A 63 -14.31 6.43 -1.59
N GLY A 64 -15.45 5.87 -2.01
CA GLY A 64 -15.83 5.73 -3.41
C GLY A 64 -15.94 4.27 -3.86
N CYS A 65 -16.04 4.05 -5.16
CA CYS A 65 -16.10 2.70 -5.74
C CYS A 65 -14.73 2.04 -5.77
N TRP A 66 -14.68 0.71 -5.66
CA TRP A 66 -13.44 -0.06 -5.73
C TRP A 66 -13.54 -1.09 -6.86
N GLY A 67 -12.55 -1.11 -7.75
CA GLY A 67 -12.58 -1.94 -8.94
C GLY A 67 -13.72 -1.51 -9.88
N ASP A 68 -14.35 -2.50 -10.51
CA ASP A 68 -15.37 -2.27 -11.55
C ASP A 68 -16.79 -2.14 -10.97
N ASP A 69 -16.99 -2.42 -9.68
CA ASP A 69 -18.31 -2.32 -9.01
C ASP A 69 -18.61 -0.86 -8.63
N VAL A 70 -19.03 -0.08 -9.62
CA VAL A 70 -19.42 1.33 -9.44
C VAL A 70 -20.71 1.52 -8.64
N ALA A 71 -21.49 0.45 -8.46
CA ALA A 71 -22.72 0.49 -7.66
C ALA A 71 -22.44 0.46 -6.15
N LYS A 72 -21.25 0.00 -5.74
CA LYS A 72 -20.85 -0.08 -4.33
C LYS A 72 -19.88 1.05 -3.97
N LEU A 73 -20.31 1.96 -3.08
CA LEU A 73 -19.48 3.02 -2.53
C LEU A 73 -18.99 2.67 -1.13
N TYR A 74 -17.68 2.53 -0.95
CA TYR A 74 -17.02 2.34 0.34
C TYR A 74 -16.95 3.64 1.14
N MET A 75 -16.90 3.49 2.45
CA MET A 75 -17.10 4.54 3.43
C MET A 75 -16.06 4.52 4.56
N GLY A 76 -14.79 4.57 4.19
CA GLY A 76 -13.67 4.63 5.12
C GLY A 76 -13.27 3.27 5.72
N SER A 77 -14.01 2.21 5.42
CA SER A 77 -13.67 0.83 5.77
C SER A 77 -14.22 -0.14 4.70
N PRO A 78 -13.56 -1.28 4.45
CA PRO A 78 -14.08 -2.35 3.59
C PRO A 78 -15.45 -2.89 4.02
N ASP A 79 -15.75 -2.84 5.33
CA ASP A 79 -17.01 -3.35 5.90
C ASP A 79 -18.14 -2.31 5.90
N LYS A 80 -17.83 -1.06 5.53
CA LYS A 80 -18.79 0.04 5.48
C LYS A 80 -18.95 0.49 4.03
N PHE A 81 -20.06 0.12 3.41
CA PHE A 81 -20.39 0.52 2.05
C PHE A 81 -21.89 0.81 1.87
N ARG A 82 -22.24 1.41 0.73
CA ARG A 82 -23.63 1.72 0.34
C ARG A 82 -23.83 1.64 -1.16
N ASP A 83 -25.08 1.60 -1.58
CA ASP A 83 -25.46 1.73 -2.99
C ASP A 83 -25.18 3.15 -3.51
N ALA A 84 -24.63 3.23 -4.73
CA ALA A 84 -24.24 4.48 -5.37
C ALA A 84 -25.42 5.38 -5.74
N ASN A 85 -26.61 4.82 -5.98
CA ASN A 85 -27.83 5.56 -6.31
C ASN A 85 -28.55 6.08 -5.06
N ALA A 86 -28.07 5.72 -3.87
CA ALA A 86 -28.58 6.24 -2.59
C ALA A 86 -27.47 6.92 -1.77
N PRO A 87 -26.81 7.98 -2.31
CA PRO A 87 -25.74 8.65 -1.61
C PRO A 87 -26.27 9.34 -0.35
N ARG A 88 -25.45 9.38 0.70
CA ARG A 88 -25.70 10.15 1.93
C ARG A 88 -24.43 10.88 2.33
N PRO A 89 -24.50 11.89 3.20
CA PRO A 89 -23.28 12.42 3.81
C PRO A 89 -22.50 11.31 4.55
N ASN A 90 -21.18 11.44 4.60
CA ASN A 90 -20.35 10.67 5.50
C ASN A 90 -19.94 11.58 6.67
N TYR A 91 -20.34 11.21 7.87
CA TYR A 91 -20.01 11.96 9.08
C TYR A 91 -18.86 11.27 9.80
N MET A 92 -17.89 12.05 10.27
CA MET A 92 -16.89 11.52 11.19
C MET A 92 -17.58 11.09 12.49
N PRO A 93 -17.21 9.93 13.06
CA PRO A 93 -17.70 9.52 14.37
C PRO A 93 -17.30 10.57 15.40
N HIS A 94 -18.13 10.74 16.43
CA HIS A 94 -17.85 11.69 17.49
C HIS A 94 -16.52 11.32 18.17
N PRO A 95 -15.62 12.29 18.46
CA PRO A 95 -14.28 11.99 18.98
C PRO A 95 -14.27 11.17 20.28
N LYS A 96 -15.32 11.33 21.12
CA LYS A 96 -15.46 10.51 22.34
C LYS A 96 -15.69 9.03 22.01
N ASP A 97 -16.50 8.72 21.01
CA ASP A 97 -16.82 7.34 20.65
C ASP A 97 -15.60 6.64 20.04
N VAL A 98 -14.81 7.39 19.25
CA VAL A 98 -13.50 6.93 18.76
C VAL A 98 -12.60 6.57 19.94
N ARG A 99 -12.53 7.44 20.95
CA ARG A 99 -11.68 7.23 22.11
C ARG A 99 -12.15 6.05 22.97
N ILE A 100 -13.46 5.86 23.12
CA ILE A 100 -14.04 4.71 23.83
C ILE A 100 -13.65 3.40 23.13
N ALA A 101 -13.87 3.32 21.81
CA ALA A 101 -13.53 2.12 21.04
C ALA A 101 -12.03 1.77 21.10
N GLU A 102 -11.14 2.78 21.06
CA GLU A 102 -9.70 2.57 21.26
C GLU A 102 -9.38 1.98 22.64
N LEU A 103 -10.01 2.50 23.70
CA LEU A 103 -9.78 2.05 25.07
C LEU A 103 -10.33 0.63 25.28
N GLU A 104 -11.53 0.34 24.78
CA GLU A 104 -12.12 -0.99 24.81
C GLU A 104 -11.24 -2.02 24.08
N SER A 105 -10.70 -1.67 22.90
CA SER A 105 -9.77 -2.53 22.17
C SER A 105 -8.49 -2.82 22.96
N ARG A 106 -7.95 -1.80 23.65
CA ARG A 106 -6.79 -1.98 24.55
C ARG A 106 -7.13 -2.86 25.74
N LEU A 107 -8.30 -2.68 26.37
CA LEU A 107 -8.75 -3.50 27.50
C LEU A 107 -8.95 -4.96 27.08
N LEU A 108 -9.54 -5.21 25.91
CA LEU A 108 -9.64 -6.54 25.29
C LEU A 108 -8.26 -7.17 25.09
N ALA A 109 -7.32 -6.44 24.51
CA ALA A 109 -5.95 -6.93 24.29
C ALA A 109 -5.21 -7.23 25.60
N MET A 110 -5.54 -6.53 26.68
CA MET A 110 -5.00 -6.78 28.04
C MET A 110 -5.80 -7.84 28.82
N GLY A 111 -6.86 -8.43 28.24
CA GLY A 111 -7.69 -9.43 28.90
C GLY A 111 -8.55 -8.89 30.06
N ALA A 112 -8.69 -7.56 30.16
CA ALA A 112 -9.37 -6.89 31.27
C ALA A 112 -10.91 -6.88 31.17
N MET A 113 -11.48 -7.37 30.06
CA MET A 113 -12.94 -7.37 29.81
C MET A 113 -13.68 -8.60 30.37
N GLY A 114 -13.07 -9.38 31.28
CA GLY A 114 -13.65 -10.58 31.87
C GLY A 114 -14.55 -10.36 33.10
N GLY A 115 -15.00 -9.13 33.36
CA GLY A 115 -15.48 -8.72 34.69
C GLY A 115 -16.92 -8.22 34.84
N GLU A 116 -17.76 -8.19 33.81
CA GLU A 116 -19.17 -7.78 33.98
C GLU A 116 -20.12 -8.88 33.48
N LYS A 117 -20.39 -9.82 34.39
CA LYS A 117 -21.59 -10.66 34.37
C LYS A 117 -22.63 -10.04 35.31
N GLN A 118 -23.85 -9.94 34.77
CA GLN A 118 -25.17 -9.65 35.35
C GLN A 118 -25.66 -8.20 35.29
#